data_AF-A0A6V8DM15-F1
#
_entry.id   AF-A0A6V8DM15-F1
#
_cell.length_a   1.000
_cell.length_b   1.000
_cell.length_c   1.000
_cell.angle_alpha   90.00
_cell.angle_beta   90.00
_cell.angle_gamma   90.00
#
_symmetry.space_group_name_H-M   'P 1'
#
loop_
_entity.id
_entity.type
_entity.pdbx_description
1 polymer ?
#
loop_
_entity_poly.entity_id
_entity_poly.type
_entity_poly.pdbx_seq_one_letter_code
_entity_poly.pdbx_strand_id
1 'polypeptide(L)'
;MITSIDRVTSTDTRLSSQITDEVEFLSTTLSLLRDSEEISNDEFLEAGTIQGGLNLLSAMITNGARADELEVQISSLKQRASSICEKHPKLDEKIESKR
;
A
#
# COMPACT_ATOMS: atom_id res chain seq x y z
N MET A 1 3.46 -4.15 -1.97
CA MET A 1 2.56 -3.89 -0.82
C MET A 1 3.28 -3.48 0.46
N ILE A 2 3.91 -4.38 1.24
CA ILE A 2 4.66 -3.96 2.44
C ILE A 2 5.84 -3.10 2.03
N THR A 3 6.53 -3.49 0.94
CA THR A 3 7.59 -2.72 0.31
C THR A 3 7.11 -1.31 -0.10
N SER A 4 5.91 -1.22 -0.70
CA SER A 4 5.25 0.05 -1.04
C SER A 4 5.02 0.94 0.18
N ILE A 5 4.50 0.38 1.28
CA ILE A 5 4.25 1.12 2.52
C ILE A 5 5.57 1.63 3.09
N ASP A 6 6.59 0.79 3.21
CA ASP A 6 7.88 1.19 3.78
C ASP A 6 8.55 2.32 2.98
N ARG A 7 8.39 2.32 1.65
CA ARG A 7 8.92 3.34 0.75
C ARG A 7 8.37 4.74 1.03
N VAL A 8 7.08 4.86 1.35
CA VAL A 8 6.41 6.17 1.50
C VAL A 8 6.15 6.55 2.96
N THR A 9 6.42 5.65 3.90
CA THR A 9 6.20 5.87 5.34
C THR A 9 7.48 6.01 6.16
N SER A 10 8.65 5.91 5.53
CA SER A 10 9.94 6.25 6.14
C SER A 10 9.96 7.75 6.51
N THR A 11 10.48 8.10 7.69
CA THR A 11 10.31 9.44 8.31
C THR A 11 10.73 10.60 7.41
N ASP A 12 11.72 10.40 6.53
CA ASP A 12 12.25 11.41 5.63
C ASP A 12 11.47 11.55 4.30
N THR A 13 10.51 10.67 4.00
CA THR A 13 9.86 10.53 2.68
C THR A 13 8.33 10.60 2.73
N ARG A 14 7.77 11.19 3.80
CA ARG A 14 6.31 11.30 3.99
C ARG A 14 5.73 12.51 3.28
N LEU A 15 5.74 12.48 1.95
CA LEU A 15 5.08 13.48 1.12
C LEU A 15 3.77 12.90 0.56
N SER A 16 2.68 13.67 0.63
CA SER A 16 1.38 13.24 0.09
C SER A 16 1.44 12.92 -1.41
N SER A 17 2.28 13.63 -2.17
CA SER A 17 2.54 13.32 -3.58
C SER A 17 3.15 11.93 -3.77
N GLN A 18 4.17 11.56 -2.99
CA GLN A 18 4.83 10.25 -3.09
C GLN A 18 3.88 9.12 -2.71
N ILE A 19 3.00 9.33 -1.72
CA ILE A 19 1.96 8.35 -1.37
C ILE A 19 0.96 8.20 -2.52
N THR A 20 0.60 9.29 -3.18
CA THR A 20 -0.34 9.27 -4.31
C THR A 20 0.24 8.49 -5.49
N ASP A 21 1.51 8.74 -5.83
CA ASP A 21 2.23 8.00 -6.88
C ASP A 21 2.28 6.50 -6.57
N GLU A 22 2.53 6.14 -5.30
CA GLU A 22 2.59 4.74 -4.89
C GLU A 22 1.21 4.06 -4.91
N VAL A 23 0.13 4.79 -4.61
CA VAL A 23 -1.25 4.30 -4.78
C VAL A 23 -1.54 4.03 -6.26
N GLU A 24 -1.14 4.92 -7.16
CA GLU A 24 -1.32 4.73 -8.61
C GLU A 24 -0.54 3.53 -9.13
N PHE A 25 0.72 3.37 -8.69
CA PHE A 25 1.53 2.19 -8.98
C PHE A 25 0.83 0.90 -8.53
N LEU A 26 0.35 0.85 -7.28
CA LEU A 26 -0.38 -0.30 -6.77
C LEU A 26 -1.66 -0.58 -7.57
N SER A 27 -2.42 0.46 -7.91
CA SER A 27 -3.68 0.36 -8.68
C SER A 27 -3.47 -0.27 -10.05
N THR A 28 -2.50 0.27 -10.78
CA THR A 28 -2.16 -0.19 -12.12
C THR A 28 -1.59 -1.62 -12.08
N THR A 29 -0.68 -1.88 -11.13
CA THR A 29 0.00 -3.18 -11.01
C THR A 29 -0.96 -4.30 -10.59
N LEU A 30 -1.80 -4.05 -9.59
CA LEU A 30 -2.78 -5.05 -9.13
C LEU A 30 -3.81 -5.36 -10.22
N SER A 31 -4.25 -4.34 -10.97
CA SER A 31 -5.15 -4.54 -12.11
C SER A 31 -4.48 -5.40 -13.18
N LEU A 32 -3.24 -5.08 -13.56
CA LEU A 32 -2.47 -5.85 -14.54
C LEU A 32 -2.29 -7.32 -14.11
N LEU A 33 -1.86 -7.55 -12.87
CA LEU A 33 -1.63 -8.90 -12.34
C LEU A 33 -2.92 -9.72 -12.27
N ARG A 34 -4.05 -9.10 -11.93
CA ARG A 34 -5.35 -9.77 -11.90
C ARG A 34 -5.79 -10.12 -13.32
N ASP A 35 -5.69 -9.17 -14.24
CA ASP A 35 -6.13 -9.34 -15.63
C ASP A 35 -5.29 -10.39 -16.37
N SER A 36 -4.03 -10.57 -15.98
CA SER A 36 -3.15 -11.64 -16.46
C SER A 36 -3.27 -12.95 -15.66
N GLU A 37 -4.25 -13.07 -14.76
CA GLU A 37 -4.48 -14.23 -13.89
C GLU A 37 -3.27 -14.62 -13.00
N GLU A 38 -2.33 -13.69 -12.79
CA GLU A 38 -1.17 -13.88 -11.92
C GLU A 38 -1.53 -13.75 -10.45
N ILE A 39 -2.61 -13.03 -10.12
CA ILE A 39 -3.20 -13.01 -8.78
C ILE A 39 -4.69 -13.33 -8.87
N SER A 40 -5.20 -13.97 -7.83
CA SER A 40 -6.63 -14.23 -7.68
C SER A 40 -7.41 -12.94 -7.40
N ASN A 41 -8.72 -12.99 -7.63
CA ASN A 41 -9.60 -11.90 -7.26
C ASN A 41 -9.57 -11.61 -5.74
N ASP A 42 -9.39 -12.63 -4.91
CA ASP A 42 -9.29 -12.45 -3.45
C ASP A 42 -8.00 -11.71 -3.06
N GLU A 43 -6.86 -12.07 -3.67
CA GLU A 43 -5.60 -11.34 -3.51
C GLU A 43 -5.73 -9.88 -3.95
N PHE A 44 -6.41 -9.63 -5.08
CA PHE A 44 -6.69 -8.29 -5.57
C PHE A 44 -7.54 -7.48 -4.59
N LEU A 45 -8.64 -8.05 -4.07
CA LEU A 45 -9.54 -7.37 -3.14
C LEU A 45 -8.86 -7.06 -1.80
N GLU A 46 -8.11 -8.01 -1.25
CA GLU A 46 -7.36 -7.80 -0.01
C GLU A 46 -6.27 -6.74 -0.18
N ALA A 47 -5.52 -6.80 -1.28
CA ALA A 47 -4.51 -5.79 -1.61
C ALA A 47 -5.11 -4.39 -1.81
N GLY A 48 -6.32 -4.30 -2.36
CA GLY A 48 -7.07 -3.05 -2.50
C GLY A 48 -7.32 -2.31 -1.18
N THR A 49 -7.37 -3.04 -0.06
CA THR A 49 -7.52 -2.42 1.27
C THR A 49 -6.29 -1.59 1.67
N ILE A 50 -5.10 -1.93 1.16
CA ILE A 50 -3.86 -1.17 1.39
C ILE A 50 -3.88 0.14 0.60
N GLN A 51 -4.34 0.12 -0.65
CA GLN A 51 -4.52 1.33 -1.47
C GLN A 51 -5.46 2.33 -0.77
N GLY A 52 -6.61 1.84 -0.28
CA GLY A 52 -7.55 2.66 0.48
C GLY A 52 -6.93 3.27 1.73
N GLY A 53 -6.12 2.50 2.46
CA GLY A 53 -5.43 2.99 3.65
C GLY A 53 -4.31 4.00 3.33
N LEU A 54 -3.60 3.86 2.22
CA LEU A 54 -2.61 4.83 1.74
C LEU A 54 -3.27 6.14 1.28
N ASN A 55 -4.41 6.07 0.59
CA ASN A 55 -5.21 7.24 0.25
C ASN A 55 -5.66 7.99 1.51
N LEU A 56 -6.11 7.28 2.54
CA LEU A 56 -6.44 7.87 3.84
C LEU A 56 -5.20 8.54 4.47
N LEU A 57 -4.04 7.88 4.45
CA LEU A 57 -2.79 8.45 4.98
C LEU A 57 -2.39 9.73 4.22
N SER A 58 -2.50 9.75 2.90
CA SER A 58 -2.24 10.94 2.07
C SER A 58 -3.17 12.10 2.43
N ALA A 59 -4.46 11.81 2.64
CA ALA A 59 -5.43 12.81 3.08
C ALA A 59 -5.13 13.33 4.49
N MET A 60 -4.71 12.47 5.43
CA MET A 60 -4.31 12.88 6.78
C MET A 60 -3.10 13.84 6.74
N ILE A 61 -2.08 13.53 5.93
CA ILE A 61 -0.91 14.40 5.76
C ILE A 61 -1.32 15.75 5.15
N THR A 62 -2.14 15.72 4.10
CA THR A 62 -2.62 16.93 3.41
C THR A 62 -3.42 17.85 4.34
N ASN A 63 -4.19 17.27 5.26
CA ASN A 63 -4.97 18.01 6.24
C ASN A 63 -4.18 18.40 7.50
N GLY A 64 -2.89 18.10 7.57
CA GLY A 64 -2.05 18.46 8.72
C GLY A 64 -2.35 17.67 9.99
N ALA A 65 -2.73 16.39 9.86
CA ALA A 65 -2.89 15.49 11.01
C ALA A 65 -1.61 15.41 11.85
N ARG A 66 -1.76 15.12 13.14
CA ARG A 66 -0.60 15.07 14.04
C ARG A 66 0.27 13.86 13.74
N ALA A 67 1.56 13.98 14.06
CA ALA A 67 2.53 12.91 13.84
C ALA A 67 2.13 11.58 14.51
N ASP A 68 1.56 11.62 15.71
CA ASP A 68 1.11 10.43 16.43
C ASP A 68 -0.08 9.75 15.76
N GLU A 69 -1.01 10.51 15.18
CA GLU A 69 -2.12 9.97 14.39
C GLU A 69 -1.62 9.30 13.10
N LEU A 70 -0.63 9.91 12.45
CA LEU A 70 0.02 9.33 11.27
C LEU A 70 0.73 8.02 11.62
N GLU A 71 1.46 7.94 12.74
CA GLU A 71 2.13 6.72 13.17
C GLU A 71 1.13 5.59 13.46
N VAL A 72 -0.01 5.89 14.11
CA VAL A 72 -1.06 4.91 14.34
C VAL A 72 -1.60 4.35 13.01
N GLN A 73 -1.85 5.23 12.03
CA GLN A 73 -2.33 4.82 10.72
C GLN A 73 -1.29 3.99 9.95
N ILE A 74 -0.01 4.38 10.00
CA ILE A 74 1.10 3.66 9.38
C ILE A 74 1.25 2.27 10.01
N SER A 75 1.22 2.19 11.35
CA SER A 75 1.31 0.92 12.07
C SER A 75 0.18 -0.03 11.69
N SER A 76 -1.06 0.48 11.63
CA SER A 76 -2.23 -0.28 11.18
C SER A 76 -2.08 -0.80 9.75
N LEU A 77 -1.60 0.05 8.83
CA LEU A 77 -1.29 -0.33 7.44
C LEU A 77 -0.24 -1.45 7.37
N LYS A 78 0.87 -1.31 8.10
CA LYS A 78 1.94 -2.32 8.14
C LYS A 78 1.44 -3.66 8.69
N GLN A 79 0.67 -3.64 9.77
CA GLN A 79 0.08 -4.85 10.34
C GLN A 79 -0.84 -5.55 9.34
N ARG A 80 -1.70 -4.77 8.65
CA ARG A 80 -2.60 -5.32 7.63
C ARG A 80 -1.82 -5.90 6.44
N ALA A 81 -0.80 -5.19 5.94
CA ALA A 81 0.03 -5.69 4.85
C ALA A 81 0.80 -6.95 5.24
N SER A 82 1.33 -7.03 6.47
CA SER A 82 1.97 -8.24 7.00
C SER A 82 1.01 -9.43 7.00
N SER A 83 -0.20 -9.24 7.50
CA SER A 83 -1.22 -10.31 7.52
C SER A 83 -1.60 -10.78 6.12
N ILE A 84 -1.72 -9.87 5.15
CA ILE A 84 -1.96 -10.22 3.75
C ILE A 84 -0.77 -10.99 3.17
N CYS A 85 0.47 -10.58 3.46
CA CYS A 85 1.66 -11.29 2.99
C CYS A 85 1.80 -12.68 3.63
N GLU A 86 1.41 -12.86 4.90
CA GLU A 86 1.37 -14.19 5.53
C GLU A 86 0.36 -15.11 4.84
N LYS A 87 -0.79 -14.57 4.43
CA LYS A 87 -1.82 -15.31 3.69
C LYS A 87 -1.44 -15.53 2.22
N HIS A 88 -0.74 -14.58 1.61
CA HIS A 88 -0.37 -14.55 0.20
C HIS A 88 1.14 -14.22 0.02
N PRO A 89 2.05 -15.17 0.29
CA PRO A 89 3.50 -14.90 0.44
C PRO A 89 4.21 -14.31 -0.77
N LYS A 90 3.69 -14.54 -1.98
CA LYS A 90 4.30 -14.06 -3.24
C LYS A 90 3.68 -12.77 -3.77
N LEU A 91 2.65 -12.24 -3.10
CA LEU A 91 1.90 -11.10 -3.60
C LEU A 91 2.75 -9.84 -3.64
N ASP A 92 3.54 -9.58 -2.58
CA ASP A 92 4.45 -8.43 -2.55
C ASP A 92 5.51 -8.51 -3.65
N GLU A 93 6.12 -9.68 -3.83
CA GLU A 93 7.13 -9.94 -4.86
C GLU A 93 6.56 -9.74 -6.27
N LYS A 94 5.37 -10.28 -6.55
CA LYS A 94 4.70 -10.12 -7.86
C LYS A 94 4.43 -8.65 -8.16
N ILE A 95 4.01 -7.87 -7.16
CA ILE A 95 3.78 -6.43 -7.32
C ILE A 95 5.10 -5.72 -7.62
N GLU A 96 6.13 -5.93 -6.80
CA GLU A 96 7.42 -5.23 -6.98
C GLU A 96 8.14 -5.65 -8.27
N SER A 97 7.83 -6.82 -8.84
CA SER A 97 8.36 -7.24 -10.14
C SER A 97 7.89 -6.40 -11.34
N LYS A 98 6.86 -5.56 -11.17
CA LYS A 98 6.29 -4.69 -12.21
C LYS A 98 6.74 -3.23 -12.11
N ARG A 99 7.73 -2.96 -11.24
CA ARG A 99 8.26 -1.63 -11.01
C ARG A 99 9.32 -1.24 -12.05
#